data_AF-A0A6E8W8Y2-F1
#
_entry.id   AF-A0A6E8W8Y2-F1
#
_cell.length_a   1.000
_cell.length_b   1.000
_cell.length_c   1.000
_cell.angle_alpha   90.00
_cell.angle_beta   90.00
_cell.angle_gamma   90.00
#
_symmetry.space_group_name_H-M   'P 1'
#
loop_
_entity.id
_entity.type
_entity.pdbx_description
1 polymer ?
#
loop_
_entity_poly.entity_id
_entity_poly.type
_entity_poly.pdbx_seq_one_letter_code
_entity_poly.pdbx_strand_id
1 'polypeptide(L)'
;MKLLGWLVVGFVSLALSRADFVECDLDLDDPAILSQLPPECQNVNEVTKALMLAEAASFKQFHQKLTEYEAAQAPEDGDGLHMDMEFRNELYAAANLHTCLNGTESLDAYIRCVTDRRQIMLDMLEQHAATGSPPAAS
;
A
#
# COMPACT_ATOMS: atom_id res chain seq x y z
N MET A 1 -26.63 -56.36 -25.47
CA MET A 1 -26.54 -55.41 -24.35
C MET A 1 -25.67 -54.23 -24.78
N LYS A 2 -26.24 -53.03 -24.92
CA LYS A 2 -25.51 -51.77 -25.13
C LYS A 2 -26.14 -50.74 -24.19
N LEU A 3 -25.49 -50.47 -23.06
CA LEU A 3 -25.83 -49.36 -22.17
C LEU A 3 -24.78 -48.27 -22.42
N LEU A 4 -25.17 -47.27 -23.20
CA LEU A 4 -24.44 -46.00 -23.33
C LEU A 4 -24.81 -45.17 -22.11
N GLY A 5 -23.89 -45.08 -21.15
CA GLY A 5 -23.98 -44.15 -20.03
C GLY A 5 -23.73 -42.73 -20.51
N TRP A 6 -24.76 -41.89 -20.46
CA TRP A 6 -24.61 -40.44 -20.56
C TRP A 6 -23.99 -39.93 -19.27
N LEU A 7 -22.72 -39.53 -19.35
CA LEU A 7 -22.04 -38.74 -18.33
C LEU A 7 -22.22 -37.27 -18.74
N VAL A 8 -23.26 -36.64 -18.20
CA VAL A 8 -23.45 -35.18 -18.32
C VAL A 8 -22.38 -34.54 -17.44
N VAL A 9 -21.28 -34.14 -18.05
CA VAL A 9 -20.28 -33.27 -17.42
C VAL A 9 -20.93 -31.89 -17.32
N GLY A 10 -21.60 -31.65 -16.19
CA GLY A 10 -22.04 -30.32 -15.83
C GLY A 10 -20.81 -29.44 -15.64
N PHE A 11 -20.58 -28.53 -16.58
CA PHE A 11 -19.69 -27.40 -16.36
C PHE A 11 -20.30 -26.56 -15.24
N VAL A 12 -19.84 -26.79 -14.02
CA VAL A 12 -20.03 -25.85 -12.92
C VAL A 12 -19.21 -24.63 -13.30
N SER A 13 -19.87 -23.65 -13.90
CA SER A 13 -19.34 -22.29 -14.04
C SER A 13 -19.12 -21.74 -12.64
N LEU A 14 -17.95 -22.03 -12.08
CA LEU A 14 -17.38 -21.25 -11.00
C LEU A 14 -17.19 -19.84 -11.57
N ALA A 15 -18.18 -18.99 -11.31
CA ALA A 15 -18.01 -17.55 -11.38
C ALA A 15 -16.96 -17.19 -10.33
N LEU A 16 -15.69 -17.32 -10.71
CA LEU A 16 -14.59 -16.60 -10.10
C LEU A 16 -14.94 -15.13 -10.31
N SER A 17 -15.63 -14.55 -9.34
CA SER A 17 -15.69 -13.11 -9.15
C SER A 17 -14.24 -12.64 -9.06
N ARG A 18 -13.71 -12.16 -10.19
CA ARG A 18 -12.51 -11.33 -10.19
C ARG A 18 -12.85 -10.17 -9.28
N ALA A 19 -12.28 -10.17 -8.08
CA ALA A 19 -12.09 -8.93 -7.36
C ALA A 19 -11.09 -8.13 -8.19
N ASP A 20 -11.58 -7.39 -9.18
CA ASP A 20 -10.79 -6.39 -9.86
C ASP A 20 -10.56 -5.29 -8.82
N PHE A 21 -9.39 -5.32 -8.18
CA PHE A 21 -8.95 -4.26 -7.30
C PHE A 21 -8.55 -3.09 -8.21
N VAL A 22 -9.43 -2.10 -8.32
CA VAL A 22 -9.16 -0.89 -9.09
C VAL A 22 -8.49 0.11 -8.15
N GLU A 23 -7.19 0.28 -8.32
CA GLU A 23 -6.40 1.31 -7.66
C GLU A 23 -6.61 2.63 -8.42
N CYS A 24 -7.23 3.61 -7.76
CA CYS A 24 -7.47 4.92 -8.33
C CYS A 24 -6.38 5.89 -7.86
N ASP A 25 -5.31 6.02 -8.64
CA ASP A 25 -4.26 7.01 -8.41
C ASP A 25 -4.77 8.42 -8.75
N LEU A 26 -5.53 8.99 -7.80
CA LEU A 26 -6.16 10.31 -7.95
C LEU A 26 -5.20 11.47 -7.64
N ASP A 27 -3.98 11.19 -7.20
CA ASP A 27 -2.89 12.16 -6.96
C ASP A 27 -2.13 12.54 -8.23
N LEU A 28 -2.55 12.01 -9.38
CA LEU A 28 -2.06 12.40 -10.69
C LEU A 28 -2.70 13.75 -11.07
N ASP A 29 -1.98 14.85 -10.82
CA ASP A 29 -2.39 16.24 -11.14
C ASP A 29 -2.51 16.53 -12.66
N ASP A 30 -2.49 15.51 -13.52
CA ASP A 30 -2.60 15.63 -14.98
C ASP A 30 -4.02 15.25 -15.47
N PRO A 31 -4.82 16.22 -15.95
CA PRO A 31 -6.16 15.96 -16.50
C PRO A 31 -6.17 14.94 -17.65
N ALA A 32 -5.09 14.85 -18.44
CA ALA A 32 -4.97 13.88 -19.53
C ALA A 32 -4.85 12.45 -19.00
N ILE A 33 -4.24 12.26 -17.83
CA ILE A 33 -4.09 10.96 -17.18
C ILE A 33 -5.38 10.60 -16.42
N LEU A 34 -5.96 11.56 -15.69
CA LEU A 34 -7.24 11.37 -14.99
C LEU A 34 -8.37 10.91 -15.94
N SER A 35 -8.38 11.42 -17.17
CA SER A 35 -9.37 11.02 -18.20
C SER A 35 -9.20 9.57 -18.72
N GLN A 36 -8.04 8.96 -18.47
CA GLN A 36 -7.73 7.58 -18.85
C GLN A 36 -8.03 6.57 -17.74
N LEU A 37 -8.31 7.04 -16.52
CA LEU A 37 -8.67 6.16 -15.41
C LEU A 37 -10.01 5.46 -15.68
N PRO A 38 -10.25 4.26 -15.12
CA PRO A 38 -11.53 3.58 -15.22
C PRO A 38 -12.70 4.46 -14.76
N PRO A 39 -13.94 4.27 -15.29
CA PRO A 39 -15.11 5.08 -14.93
C PRO A 39 -15.39 5.14 -13.42
N GLU A 40 -15.03 4.08 -12.71
CA GLU A 40 -15.13 3.94 -11.26
C GLU A 40 -14.24 4.97 -10.52
N CYS A 41 -13.07 5.29 -11.07
CA CYS A 41 -12.13 6.28 -10.55
C CYS A 41 -12.47 7.72 -11.00
N GLN A 42 -13.17 7.88 -12.13
CA GLN A 42 -13.57 9.19 -12.62
C GLN A 42 -14.71 9.82 -11.80
N ASN A 43 -15.52 9.00 -11.12
CA ASN A 43 -16.73 9.43 -10.41
C ASN A 43 -16.64 9.26 -8.88
N VAL A 44 -15.43 9.29 -8.33
CA VAL A 44 -15.21 9.26 -6.88
C VAL A 44 -15.78 10.53 -6.26
N ASN A 45 -16.64 10.40 -5.24
CA ASN A 45 -17.21 11.56 -4.57
C ASN A 45 -16.11 12.39 -3.88
N GLU A 46 -16.35 13.70 -3.70
CA GLU A 46 -15.35 14.63 -3.16
C GLU A 46 -14.80 14.24 -1.77
N VAL A 47 -15.63 13.63 -0.91
CA VAL A 47 -15.21 13.18 0.43
C VAL A 47 -14.22 12.04 0.31
N THR A 48 -14.53 11.03 -0.50
CA THR A 48 -13.64 9.91 -0.76
C THR A 48 -12.36 10.36 -1.45
N LYS A 49 -12.47 11.26 -2.44
CA LYS A 49 -11.30 11.83 -3.13
C LYS A 49 -10.37 12.55 -2.15
N ALA A 50 -10.91 13.37 -1.25
CA ALA A 50 -10.12 14.05 -0.23
C ALA A 50 -9.38 13.07 0.70
N LEU A 51 -10.04 11.97 1.07
CA LEU A 51 -9.42 10.92 1.89
C LEU A 51 -8.28 10.21 1.16
N MET A 52 -8.48 9.87 -0.13
CA MET A 52 -7.45 9.22 -0.94
C MET A 52 -6.24 10.14 -1.16
N LEU A 53 -6.46 11.44 -1.39
CA LEU A 53 -5.38 12.43 -1.48
C LEU A 53 -4.62 12.60 -0.16
N ALA A 54 -5.31 12.56 0.97
CA ALA A 54 -4.66 12.62 2.29
C ALA A 54 -3.79 11.37 2.55
N GLU A 55 -4.28 10.19 2.15
CA GLU A 55 -3.56 8.93 2.23
C GLU A 55 -2.29 8.96 1.35
N ALA A 56 -2.42 9.41 0.10
CA ALA A 56 -1.29 9.55 -0.83
C ALA A 56 -0.25 10.55 -0.31
N ALA A 57 -0.68 11.69 0.24
CA ALA A 57 0.21 12.66 0.86
C ALA A 57 0.97 12.06 2.06
N SER A 58 0.28 11.30 2.91
CA SER A 58 0.88 10.58 4.03
C SER A 58 1.90 9.54 3.57
N PHE A 59 1.59 8.77 2.51
CA PHE A 59 2.54 7.83 1.90
C PHE A 59 3.77 8.53 1.34
N LYS A 60 3.60 9.63 0.60
CA LYS A 60 4.69 10.42 0.03
C LYS A 60 5.65 10.93 1.11
N GLN A 61 5.12 11.45 2.22
CA GLN A 61 5.93 11.90 3.35
C GLN A 61 6.74 10.75 3.95
N PHE A 62 6.09 9.61 4.21
CA PHE A 62 6.78 8.41 4.71
C PHE A 62 7.88 7.95 3.76
N HIS A 63 7.57 7.82 2.47
CA HIS A 63 8.51 7.37 1.46
C HIS A 63 9.74 8.29 1.41
N GLN A 64 9.50 9.61 1.36
CA GLN A 64 10.58 10.59 1.40
C GLN A 64 11.46 10.42 2.64
N LYS A 65 10.86 10.28 3.83
CA LYS A 65 11.61 10.13 5.09
C LYS A 65 12.42 8.84 5.16
N LEU A 66 11.86 7.73 4.66
CA LEU A 66 12.58 6.47 4.56
C LEU A 66 13.77 6.59 3.60
N THR A 67 13.58 7.23 2.43
CA THR A 67 14.67 7.47 1.48
C THR A 67 15.75 8.38 2.05
N GLU A 68 15.37 9.44 2.78
CA GLU A 68 16.32 10.31 3.50
C GLU A 68 17.14 9.53 4.53
N TYR A 69 16.48 8.67 5.32
CA TYR A 69 17.15 7.78 6.28
C TYR A 69 18.13 6.84 5.57
N GLU A 70 17.69 6.12 4.54
CA GLU A 70 18.53 5.13 3.86
C GLU A 70 19.69 5.77 3.11
N ALA A 71 19.50 6.96 2.55
CA ALA A 71 20.58 7.73 1.94
C ALA A 71 21.63 8.18 2.97
N ALA A 72 21.22 8.49 4.21
CA ALA A 72 22.15 8.87 5.28
C ALA A 72 22.99 7.68 5.79
N GLN A 73 22.49 6.46 5.62
CA GLN A 73 23.16 5.22 6.03
C GLN A 73 24.01 4.61 4.91
N ALA A 74 23.96 5.18 3.69
CA ALA A 74 24.68 4.65 2.55
C ALA A 74 26.21 4.70 2.75
N PRO A 75 26.94 3.62 2.43
CA PRO A 75 28.41 3.64 2.43
C PRO A 75 28.96 4.69 1.45
N GLU A 76 30.04 5.39 1.81
CA GLU A 76 30.65 6.47 1.01
C GLU A 76 31.14 6.01 -0.38
N ASP A 77 31.30 4.71 -0.57
CA ASP A 77 31.89 4.03 -1.73
C ASP A 77 30.87 3.24 -2.58
N GLY A 78 29.59 3.31 -2.24
CA GLY A 78 28.52 2.60 -2.95
C GLY A 78 27.81 3.45 -4.00
N ASP A 79 28.01 3.15 -5.29
CA ASP A 79 27.21 3.68 -6.43
C ASP A 79 25.75 3.14 -6.46
N GLY A 80 25.27 2.52 -5.37
CA GLY A 80 23.99 1.82 -5.28
C GLY A 80 23.02 2.44 -4.28
N LEU A 81 21.72 2.29 -4.56
CA LEU A 81 20.66 2.54 -3.58
C LEU A 81 20.86 1.62 -2.36
N HIS A 82 21.22 2.21 -1.22
CA HIS A 82 21.20 1.51 0.05
C HIS A 82 19.74 1.29 0.48
N MET A 83 19.40 0.08 0.89
CA MET A 83 18.10 -0.24 1.48
C MET A 83 18.33 -1.01 2.77
N ASP A 84 17.90 -0.44 3.88
CA ASP A 84 18.01 -1.04 5.20
C ASP A 84 16.85 -2.03 5.40
N MET A 85 17.04 -3.26 4.90
CA MET A 85 15.99 -4.27 4.91
C MET A 85 15.58 -4.71 6.31
N GLU A 86 16.49 -4.68 7.27
CA GLU A 86 16.20 -5.00 8.68
C GLU A 86 15.28 -3.94 9.27
N PHE A 87 15.67 -2.66 9.15
CA PHE A 87 14.86 -1.56 9.65
C PHE A 87 13.51 -1.44 8.92
N ARG A 88 13.46 -1.67 7.60
CA ARG A 88 12.19 -1.74 6.87
C ARG A 88 11.26 -2.80 7.46
N ASN A 89 11.78 -3.99 7.76
CA ASN A 89 10.98 -5.06 8.36
C ASN A 89 10.44 -4.65 9.73
N GLU A 90 11.26 -4.00 10.57
CA GLU A 90 10.81 -3.48 11.86
C GLU A 90 9.71 -2.42 11.71
N LEU A 91 9.90 -1.46 10.80
CA LEU A 91 8.93 -0.41 10.48
C LEU A 91 7.58 -1.01 10.05
N TYR A 92 7.60 -1.92 9.07
CA TYR A 92 6.36 -2.52 8.56
C TYR A 92 5.70 -3.47 9.57
N ALA A 93 6.48 -4.18 10.39
CA ALA A 93 5.96 -5.02 11.46
C ALA A 93 5.27 -4.17 12.56
N ALA A 94 5.88 -3.05 12.95
CA ALA A 94 5.31 -2.15 13.94
C ALA A 94 4.03 -1.45 13.44
N ALA A 95 4.03 -1.01 12.17
CA ALA A 95 2.86 -0.41 11.53
C ALA A 95 1.69 -1.38 11.44
N ASN A 96 1.99 -2.66 11.17
CA ASN A 96 1.00 -3.72 11.16
C ASN A 96 -0.20 -3.43 10.24
N LEU A 97 0.07 -2.85 9.05
CA LEU A 97 -0.93 -2.28 8.14
C LEU A 97 -2.00 -3.29 7.71
N HIS A 98 -1.68 -4.58 7.67
CA HIS A 98 -2.65 -5.62 7.32
C HIS A 98 -3.85 -5.67 8.28
N THR A 99 -3.70 -5.16 9.51
CA THR A 99 -4.82 -5.10 10.48
C THR A 99 -5.84 -4.02 10.17
N CYS A 100 -5.55 -3.11 9.24
CA CYS A 100 -6.52 -2.10 8.80
C CYS A 100 -7.61 -2.67 7.89
N LEU A 101 -7.35 -3.83 7.26
CA LEU A 101 -8.34 -4.57 6.48
C LEU A 101 -8.99 -5.65 7.36
N ASN A 102 -10.28 -5.48 7.68
CA ASN A 102 -11.08 -6.48 8.39
C ASN A 102 -12.26 -7.03 7.56
N GLY A 103 -12.40 -6.57 6.31
CA GLY A 103 -13.39 -7.03 5.34
C GLY A 103 -14.78 -6.42 5.51
N THR A 104 -14.99 -5.58 6.52
CA THR A 104 -16.28 -4.94 6.81
C THR A 104 -16.19 -3.44 7.07
N GLU A 105 -14.98 -2.90 7.11
CA GLU A 105 -14.71 -1.49 7.31
C GLU A 105 -15.21 -0.62 6.15
N SER A 106 -15.60 0.61 6.46
CA SER A 106 -15.79 1.63 5.44
C SER A 106 -14.43 2.09 4.90
N LEU A 107 -14.41 2.63 3.68
CA LEU A 107 -13.20 3.22 3.09
C LEU A 107 -12.59 4.33 3.96
N ASP A 108 -13.41 5.16 4.61
CA ASP A 108 -12.94 6.18 5.56
C ASP A 108 -12.26 5.55 6.79
N ALA A 109 -12.83 4.49 7.35
CA ALA A 109 -12.23 3.78 8.47
C ALA A 109 -10.90 3.10 8.07
N TYR A 110 -10.84 2.53 6.87
CA TYR A 110 -9.63 1.96 6.30
C TYR A 110 -8.52 3.02 6.14
N ILE A 111 -8.81 4.12 5.45
CA ILE A 111 -7.84 5.19 5.17
C ILE A 111 -7.32 5.82 6.46
N ARG A 112 -8.19 6.07 7.44
CA ARG A 112 -7.76 6.58 8.76
C ARG A 112 -6.83 5.60 9.45
N CYS A 113 -7.17 4.32 9.48
CA CYS A 113 -6.29 3.31 10.06
C CYS A 113 -4.91 3.30 9.39
N VAL A 114 -4.86 3.27 8.05
CA VAL A 114 -3.60 3.26 7.30
C VAL A 114 -2.77 4.51 7.61
N THR A 115 -3.41 5.68 7.68
CA THR A 115 -2.75 6.95 8.03
C THR A 115 -2.19 6.92 9.45
N ASP A 116 -2.97 6.48 10.43
CA ASP A 116 -2.55 6.37 11.83
C ASP A 116 -1.37 5.38 11.99
N ARG A 117 -1.43 4.24 11.30
CA ARG A 117 -0.34 3.25 11.30
C ARG A 117 0.92 3.78 10.61
N ARG A 118 0.77 4.60 9.56
CA ARG A 118 1.91 5.24 8.90
C ARG A 118 2.56 6.30 9.77
N GLN A 119 1.79 6.98 10.63
CA GLN A 119 2.36 7.89 11.61
C GLN A 119 3.30 7.15 12.58
N ILE A 120 2.98 5.92 13.00
CA ILE A 120 3.88 5.10 13.82
C ILE A 120 5.24 4.89 13.11
N MET A 121 5.22 4.64 11.80
CA MET A 121 6.46 4.46 11.02
C MET A 121 7.27 5.75 10.92
N LEU A 122 6.59 6.90 10.74
CA LEU A 122 7.21 8.22 10.75
C LEU A 122 7.87 8.52 12.10
N ASP A 123 7.17 8.23 13.20
CA ASP A 123 7.69 8.44 14.56
C ASP A 123 8.94 7.57 14.82
N MET A 124 8.96 6.33 14.31
CA MET A 124 10.14 5.46 14.40
C MET A 124 11.33 6.01 13.60
N LEU A 125 11.10 6.52 12.39
CA LEU A 125 12.12 7.20 11.58
C LEU A 125 12.70 8.41 12.31
N GLU A 126 11.86 9.23 12.93
CA GLU A 126 12.29 10.39 13.71
C GLU A 126 13.11 9.99 14.94
N GLN A 127 12.71 8.92 15.64
CA GLN A 127 13.46 8.39 16.78
C GLN A 127 14.85 7.87 16.39
N HIS A 128 14.98 7.18 15.24
CA HIS A 128 16.27 6.76 14.72
C HIS A 128 17.15 7.96 14.36
N ALA A 129 16.58 8.96 13.68
CA ALA A 129 17.30 10.17 13.32
C ALA A 129 17.78 10.95 14.56
N ALA A 130 17.00 10.96 15.65
CA ALA A 130 17.35 11.66 16.89
C ALA A 130 18.40 10.93 17.74
N THR A 131 18.47 9.59 17.67
CA THR A 131 19.36 8.78 18.52
C THR A 131 20.70 8.44 17.88
N GLY A 132 20.83 8.58 16.55
CA GLY A 132 22.08 8.30 15.83
C GLY A 132 22.53 6.83 15.91
N SER A 133 21.64 5.93 16.33
CA SER A 133 21.97 4.51 16.51
C SER A 133 21.85 3.75 15.20
N PRO A 134 22.93 3.12 14.70
CA PRO A 134 22.82 2.12 13.64
C PRO A 134 22.10 0.87 14.18
N PRO A 135 21.44 0.07 13.32
CA PRO A 135 20.81 -1.18 13.74
C PRO A 135 21.86 -2.09 14.40
N ALA A 136 21.43 -2.80 15.46
CA ALA A 136 22.28 -3.74 16.15
C ALA A 136 22.68 -4.86 15.17
N ALA A 137 23.96 -4.87 14.77
CA ALA A 137 24.51 -5.93 13.94
C ALA A 137 24.24 -7.29 14.62
N SER A 138 23.40 -8.11 13.98
CA SER A 138 23.15 -9.50 14.36
C SER A 138 24.31 -10.41 13.97
#